data_AF-A0A3D3F8J8-F1
#
_entry.id   AF-A0A3D3F8J8-F1
#
_cell.length_a   1.000
_cell.length_b   1.000
_cell.length_c   1.000
_cell.angle_alpha   90.00
_cell.angle_beta   90.00
_cell.angle_gamma   90.00
#
_symmetry.space_group_name_H-M   'P 1'
#
loop_
_entity.id
_entity.type
_entity.pdbx_description
1 polymer ?
#
loop_
_entity_poly.entity_id
_entity_poly.type
_entity_poly.pdbx_seq_one_letter_code
_entity_poly.pdbx_strand_id
1 'polypeptide(L)'
;MKRYALIVFLIGLNLSVMYGQANKFKGEFYVGAGAGALVSSVSFSPGVAQSFHLGMHVGIAAKYISEEHLGVIAEINFAQRGWKEDYDAETGFSYNRTMNYVEIPFL
;
A
#
# COMPACT_ATOMS: atom_id res chain seq x y z
N MET A 1 39.58 55.97 -5.28
CA MET A 1 38.22 56.05 -5.87
C MET A 1 37.95 54.99 -6.93
N LYS A 2 38.77 54.85 -7.99
CA LYS A 2 38.56 53.87 -9.07
C LYS A 2 38.52 52.39 -8.62
N ARG A 3 39.33 52.02 -7.61
CA ARG A 3 39.36 50.64 -7.06
C ARG A 3 38.07 50.25 -6.34
N TYR A 4 37.45 51.18 -5.60
CA TYR A 4 36.18 50.94 -4.91
C TYR A 4 35.00 50.91 -5.89
N ALA A 5 35.05 51.72 -6.96
CA ALA A 5 34.04 51.69 -8.02
C ALA A 5 33.99 50.33 -8.74
N LEU A 6 35.15 49.70 -8.95
CA LEU A 6 35.26 48.39 -9.59
C LEU A 6 34.71 47.27 -8.67
N ILE A 7 34.93 47.38 -7.37
CA ILE A 7 34.36 46.46 -6.36
C ILE A 7 32.83 46.60 -6.31
N VAL A 8 32.30 47.82 -6.30
CA VAL A 8 30.84 48.07 -6.30
C VAL A 8 30.20 47.57 -7.59
N PHE A 9 30.87 47.74 -8.74
CA PHE A 9 30.40 47.22 -10.03
C PHE A 9 30.37 45.69 -10.07
N LEU A 10 31.39 45.02 -9.52
CA LEU A 10 31.43 43.56 -9.40
C LEU A 10 30.36 43.01 -8.45
N ILE A 11 30.07 43.69 -7.34
CA ILE A 11 28.98 43.31 -6.43
C ILE A 11 27.62 43.50 -7.11
N GLY A 12 27.44 44.58 -7.87
CA GLY A 12 26.21 44.85 -8.63
C GLY A 12 25.92 43.82 -9.73
N LEU A 13 26.95 43.23 -10.34
CA LEU A 13 26.81 42.16 -11.34
C LEU A 13 26.33 40.82 -10.76
N ASN A 14 26.45 40.61 -9.45
CA ASN A 14 26.03 39.37 -8.77
C ASN A 14 24.59 39.43 -8.22
N LEU A 15 23.84 40.51 -8.47
CA LEU A 15 22.42 40.66 -8.08
C LEU A 15 21.45 39.90 -9.00
N SER A 16 21.93 38.88 -9.72
CA SER A 16 21.11 37.96 -10.51
C SER A 16 19.95 37.45 -9.66
N VAL A 17 18.73 37.66 -10.15
CA VAL A 17 17.48 37.24 -9.51
C VAL A 17 17.57 35.77 -9.14
N MET A 18 17.71 35.48 -7.84
CA MET A 18 17.60 34.12 -7.33
C MET A 18 16.15 33.69 -7.44
N TYR A 19 15.80 33.02 -8.53
CA TYR A 19 14.60 32.19 -8.55
C TYR A 19 14.89 30.98 -7.68
N GLY A 20 14.42 31.02 -6.42
CA GLY A 20 14.32 29.80 -5.63
C GLY A 20 13.49 28.81 -6.45
N GLN A 21 14.08 27.65 -6.79
CA GLN A 21 13.34 26.61 -7.48
C GLN A 21 12.16 26.25 -6.58
N ALA A 22 10.96 26.67 -6.97
CA ALA A 22 9.74 26.14 -6.38
C ALA A 22 9.68 24.68 -6.82
N ASN A 23 10.27 23.79 -6.02
CA ASN A 23 10.12 22.35 -6.16
C ASN A 23 8.67 22.01 -5.84
N LYS A 24 7.78 22.29 -6.79
CA LYS A 24 6.43 21.79 -6.76
C LYS A 24 6.54 20.30 -6.99
N PHE A 25 6.05 19.55 -6.00
CA PHE A 25 5.90 18.11 -6.13
C PHE A 25 5.18 17.79 -7.45
N LYS A 26 5.69 16.80 -8.17
CA LYS A 26 5.07 16.34 -9.42
C LYS A 26 4.28 15.09 -9.10
N GLY A 27 3.02 15.06 -9.52
CA GLY A 27 2.18 13.89 -9.29
C GLY A 27 2.82 12.62 -9.86
N GLU A 28 2.79 11.55 -9.08
CA GLU A 28 3.38 10.27 -9.43
C GLU A 28 2.29 9.21 -9.53
N PHE A 29 2.38 8.35 -10.54
CA PHE A 29 1.42 7.26 -10.75
C PHE A 29 2.15 5.93 -10.83
N TYR A 30 1.67 4.96 -10.05
CA TYR A 30 2.23 3.63 -9.92
C TYR A 30 1.15 2.58 -10.14
N VAL A 31 1.53 1.48 -10.78
CA VAL A 31 0.71 0.28 -10.88
C VAL A 31 1.52 -0.91 -10.38
N GLY A 32 0.85 -1.83 -9.71
CA GLY A 32 1.48 -3.01 -9.12
C GLY A 32 0.55 -4.21 -9.11
N ALA A 33 1.12 -5.39 -8.93
CA ALA A 33 0.40 -6.62 -8.69
C ALA A 33 1.11 -7.43 -7.61
N GLY A 34 0.37 -8.25 -6.88
CA GLY A 34 0.89 -9.07 -5.79
C GLY A 34 0.15 -10.39 -5.69
N ALA A 35 0.84 -11.42 -5.22
CA ALA A 35 0.26 -12.72 -4.92
C ALA A 35 0.92 -13.33 -3.68
N GLY A 36 0.17 -14.13 -2.94
CA GLY A 36 0.65 -14.77 -1.71
C GLY A 36 -0.35 -15.78 -1.15
N ALA A 37 -0.01 -16.35 0.01
CA ALA A 37 -0.89 -17.24 0.76
C ALA A 37 -1.56 -16.48 1.91
N LEU A 38 -2.80 -16.86 2.22
CA LEU A 38 -3.54 -16.43 3.40
C LEU A 38 -3.70 -17.60 4.35
N VAL A 39 -3.45 -17.34 5.62
CA VAL A 39 -3.78 -18.27 6.70
C VAL A 39 -4.91 -17.64 7.50
N SER A 40 -6.01 -18.37 7.69
CA SER A 40 -7.21 -17.85 8.33
C SER A 40 -7.87 -18.84 9.29
N SER A 41 -8.64 -18.28 10.23
CA SER A 41 -9.58 -18.97 11.12
C SER A 41 -10.73 -18.02 11.42
N VAL A 42 -11.84 -18.54 11.97
CA VAL A 42 -13.04 -17.74 12.28
C VAL A 42 -13.37 -17.83 13.75
N SER A 43 -13.69 -16.69 14.37
CA SER A 43 -14.15 -16.67 15.76
C SER A 43 -15.66 -16.94 15.82
N PHE A 44 -16.04 -18.06 16.45
CA PHE A 44 -17.44 -18.44 16.67
C PHE A 44 -17.87 -18.21 18.11
N SER A 45 -19.17 -17.98 18.32
CA SER A 45 -19.80 -17.95 19.63
C SER A 45 -21.10 -18.77 19.61
N PRO A 46 -21.17 -19.94 20.29
CA PRO A 46 -20.07 -20.60 21.03
C PRO A 46 -18.92 -21.04 20.12
N GLY A 47 -17.72 -21.16 20.68
CA GLY A 47 -16.51 -21.52 19.92
C GLY A 47 -16.54 -22.94 19.37
N VAL A 48 -15.83 -23.16 18.25
CA VAL A 48 -15.63 -24.47 17.61
C VAL A 48 -14.13 -24.75 17.50
N ALA A 49 -13.71 -25.99 17.75
CA ALA A 49 -12.33 -26.44 17.59
C ALA A 49 -11.91 -26.31 16.11
N GLN A 50 -10.78 -25.66 15.86
CA GLN A 50 -10.34 -25.29 14.52
C GLN A 50 -8.85 -25.48 14.32
N SER A 51 -8.48 -25.71 13.06
CA SER A 51 -7.11 -25.66 12.56
C SER A 51 -6.96 -24.57 11.49
N PHE A 52 -5.71 -24.19 11.20
CA PHE A 52 -5.44 -23.15 10.22
C PHE A 52 -5.95 -23.53 8.82
N HIS A 53 -6.73 -22.63 8.22
CA HIS A 53 -7.14 -22.73 6.82
C HIS A 53 -6.17 -21.97 5.93
N LEU A 54 -5.61 -22.66 4.93
CA LEU A 54 -4.71 -22.08 3.93
C LEU A 54 -5.50 -21.71 2.67
N GLY A 55 -5.42 -20.45 2.27
CA GLY A 55 -5.99 -19.90 1.04
C GLY A 55 -4.96 -19.11 0.24
N MET A 56 -5.35 -18.61 -0.93
CA MET A 56 -4.53 -17.71 -1.73
C MET A 56 -5.03 -16.26 -1.68
N HIS A 57 -4.13 -15.34 -1.98
CA HIS A 57 -4.42 -13.93 -2.20
C HIS A 57 -3.71 -13.48 -3.46
N VAL A 58 -4.43 -12.81 -4.36
CA VAL A 58 -3.87 -12.21 -5.57
C VAL A 58 -4.56 -10.89 -5.84
N GLY A 59 -3.82 -9.90 -6.32
CA GLY A 59 -4.39 -8.58 -6.51
C GLY A 59 -3.58 -7.66 -7.40
N ILE A 60 -4.24 -6.59 -7.83
CA ILE A 60 -3.65 -5.47 -8.56
C ILE A 60 -3.93 -4.16 -7.84
N ALA A 61 -3.02 -3.21 -7.94
CA ALA A 61 -3.08 -1.93 -7.27
C ALA A 61 -2.73 -0.79 -8.23
N ALA A 62 -3.41 0.34 -8.08
CA ALA A 62 -3.03 1.61 -8.68
C ALA A 62 -2.89 2.65 -7.57
N LYS A 63 -1.74 3.33 -7.53
CA LYS A 63 -1.44 4.38 -6.55
C LYS A 63 -1.16 5.69 -7.28
N TYR A 64 -1.80 6.76 -6.83
CA TYR A 64 -1.57 8.11 -7.32
C TYR A 64 -1.15 9.00 -6.16
N ILE A 65 0.02 9.64 -6.26
CA ILE A 65 0.54 10.58 -5.27
C ILE A 65 0.39 11.98 -5.84
N SER A 66 -0.42 12.83 -5.21
CA SER A 66 -0.66 14.21 -5.65
C SER A 66 0.27 15.22 -4.99
N GLU A 67 0.69 14.96 -3.75
CA GLU A 67 1.62 15.79 -2.98
C GLU A 67 2.64 14.90 -2.22
N GLU A 68 3.73 15.50 -1.74
CA GLU A 68 4.83 14.79 -1.07
C GLU A 68 4.40 13.87 0.09
N HIS A 69 3.26 14.17 0.71
CA HIS A 69 2.71 13.40 1.84
C HIS A 69 1.23 13.02 1.64
N LEU A 70 0.69 13.16 0.42
CA LEU A 70 -0.68 12.79 0.10
C LEU A 70 -0.73 11.96 -1.19
N GLY A 71 -1.31 10.77 -1.07
CA GLY A 71 -1.62 9.92 -2.21
C GLY A 71 -2.78 9.00 -1.87
N VAL A 72 -3.41 8.50 -2.92
CA VAL A 72 -4.51 7.55 -2.87
C VAL A 72 -4.09 6.24 -3.49
N ILE A 73 -4.61 5.13 -3.00
CA ILE A 73 -4.42 3.80 -3.58
C ILE A 73 -5.76 3.08 -3.70
N ALA A 74 -5.97 2.47 -4.87
CA ALA A 74 -7.10 1.61 -5.14
C ALA A 74 -6.58 0.22 -5.49
N GLU A 75 -7.21 -0.81 -4.92
CA GLU A 75 -6.83 -2.21 -5.13
C GLU A 75 -8.02 -3.04 -5.58
N ILE A 76 -7.75 -4.10 -6.34
CA ILE A 76 -8.72 -5.17 -6.62
C ILE A 76 -8.03 -6.47 -6.28
N ASN A 77 -8.52 -7.14 -5.24
CA ASN A 77 -7.93 -8.35 -4.68
C ASN A 77 -8.92 -9.51 -4.72
N PHE A 78 -8.44 -10.70 -5.06
CA PHE A 78 -9.12 -11.97 -4.83
C PHE A 78 -8.49 -12.64 -3.61
N ALA A 79 -9.29 -12.86 -2.57
CA ALA A 79 -8.84 -13.45 -1.31
C ALA A 79 -9.65 -14.71 -0.98
N GLN A 80 -8.96 -15.82 -0.77
CA GLN A 80 -9.56 -17.03 -0.21
C GLN A 80 -9.32 -17.05 1.30
N ARG A 81 -10.42 -17.07 2.06
CA ARG A 81 -10.41 -17.22 3.51
C ARG A 81 -11.30 -18.39 3.91
N GLY A 82 -11.19 -18.85 5.14
CA GLY A 82 -11.96 -19.99 5.56
C GLY A 82 -11.67 -20.40 6.99
N TRP A 83 -12.24 -21.53 7.35
CA TRP A 83 -11.85 -22.26 8.54
C TRP A 83 -11.96 -23.76 8.27
N LYS A 84 -11.17 -24.51 9.01
CA LYS A 84 -11.24 -25.97 9.06
C LYS A 84 -11.54 -26.36 10.50
N GLU A 85 -12.61 -27.12 10.71
CA GLU A 85 -12.95 -27.62 12.03
C GLU A 85 -12.17 -28.90 12.33
N ASP A 86 -11.79 -29.02 13.59
CA ASP A 86 -11.06 -30.17 14.10
C ASP A 86 -12.02 -31.05 14.90
N TYR A 87 -12.10 -32.32 14.54
CA TYR A 87 -12.97 -33.31 15.15
C TYR A 87 -12.13 -34.46 15.69
N ASP A 88 -12.67 -35.17 16.68
CA ASP A 88 -12.01 -36.37 17.20
C ASP A 88 -11.94 -37.44 16.09
N ALA A 89 -10.79 -38.11 15.99
CA ALA A 89 -10.49 -39.09 14.95
C ALA A 89 -11.48 -40.25 14.95
N GLU A 90 -12.06 -40.58 16.11
CA GLU A 90 -13.05 -41.64 16.27
C GLU A 90 -14.41 -41.30 15.65
N THR A 91 -14.71 -40.01 15.45
CA THR A 91 -16.01 -39.57 14.92
C THR A 91 -16.12 -39.69 13.40
N GLY A 92 -14.99 -39.72 12.69
CA GLY A 92 -14.94 -39.76 11.22
C GLY A 92 -15.44 -38.49 10.52
N PHE A 93 -15.75 -37.42 11.24
CA PHE A 93 -16.23 -36.16 10.66
C PHE A 93 -15.07 -35.26 10.23
N SER A 94 -15.25 -34.55 9.12
CA SER A 94 -14.33 -33.48 8.70
C SER A 94 -15.12 -32.34 8.08
N TYR A 95 -14.78 -31.10 8.44
CA TYR A 95 -15.41 -29.92 7.88
C TYR A 95 -14.37 -28.88 7.49
N ASN A 96 -14.51 -28.37 6.26
CA ASN A 96 -13.69 -27.30 5.73
C ASN A 96 -14.58 -26.34 4.94
N ARG A 97 -14.54 -25.06 5.29
CA ARG A 97 -15.23 -24.02 4.55
C ARG A 97 -14.22 -23.07 3.94
N THR A 98 -14.28 -22.96 2.61
CA THR A 98 -13.53 -21.96 1.84
C THR A 98 -14.49 -20.89 1.32
N MET A 99 -14.11 -19.63 1.45
CA MET A 99 -14.86 -18.43 1.08
C MET A 99 -13.99 -17.59 0.15
N ASN A 100 -14.54 -17.24 -1.01
CA ASN A 100 -13.85 -16.44 -2.00
C ASN A 100 -14.40 -15.02 -1.95
N TYR A 101 -13.51 -14.04 -1.79
CA TYR A 101 -13.84 -12.62 -1.73
C TYR A 101 -13.20 -11.89 -2.89
N VAL A 102 -13.95 -10.94 -3.45
CA VAL A 102 -13.38 -9.84 -4.22
C VAL A 102 -13.35 -8.64 -3.28
N GLU A 103 -12.16 -8.16 -2.97
CA GLU A 103 -11.95 -6.98 -2.12
C GLU A 103 -11.57 -5.79 -3.00
N ILE A 104 -12.16 -4.63 -2.72
CA ILE A 104 -11.84 -3.38 -3.41
C ILE A 104 -11.45 -2.31 -2.37
N PRO A 105 -10.27 -2.43 -1.74
CA PRO A 105 -9.75 -1.40 -0.84
C PRO A 105 -9.57 -0.07 -1.55
N PHE A 106 -9.86 1.00 -0.83
CA PHE A 106 -9.56 2.38 -1.23
C PHE A 106 -9.01 3.12 0.00
N LEU A 107 -7.80 3.63 -0.11
CA LEU A 107 -7.07 4.32 0.97
C LEU A 107 -6.54 5.67 0.48
#